data_AF-A0A3B0UPK9-F1
#
_entry.id   AF-A0A3B0UPK9-F1
#
_cell.length_a   1.000
_cell.length_b   1.000
_cell.length_c   1.000
_cell.angle_alpha   90.00
_cell.angle_beta   90.00
_cell.angle_gamma   90.00
#
_symmetry.space_group_name_H-M   'P 1'
#
loop_
_entity.id
_entity.type
_entity.pdbx_description
1 polymer ?
#
loop_
_entity_poly.entity_id
_entity_poly.type
_entity_poly.pdbx_seq_one_letter_code
_entity_poly.pdbx_strand_id
1 'polypeptide(L)'
;MSQKFTGIVQFANGAAASNVTVHLFDADTLNEDDNLTVESGLSDEKGLFSLTYDKSRDLDFADIYRPYLQFSYTHHGKPHSYKVNLQPNQRVYGLPDMPPLKFIPATHGLQFVNRYPGYWIPFSVPSIPDIPSVNNIYGLCGGMLAASLDFLLADRQIPQRRRRPGRVTPLHRYLHQRQVDSLTRGSQIVRFVRWMSLPDPAVQLRTADELKKLLPNLDKGIPIPIGMVYISTKDTYQIWQNHQVLACSYVELEDGRLRILIYDPNFPRRNDIFVESWPDGNGGYLSVQRMGDKEKHTRGYFTMPYEPIVPPAILDDDTASDEKEKRS
;
A
#
# COMPACT_ATOMS: atom_id res chain seq x y z
N MET A 1 13.89 21.20 -39.87
CA MET A 1 12.53 21.79 -39.72
C MET A 1 11.98 21.21 -38.45
N SER A 2 11.66 22.06 -37.48
CA SER A 2 11.14 21.62 -36.20
C SER A 2 9.79 20.94 -36.35
N GLN A 3 9.60 19.88 -35.58
CA GLN A 3 8.40 19.04 -35.53
C GLN A 3 7.89 18.98 -34.10
N LYS A 4 6.57 18.85 -33.95
CA LYS A 4 5.91 18.70 -32.66
C LYS A 4 5.64 17.23 -32.39
N PHE A 5 5.99 16.75 -31.21
CA PHE A 5 5.65 15.43 -30.72
C PHE A 5 4.78 15.53 -29.47
N THR A 6 3.72 14.74 -29.39
CA THR A 6 2.78 14.74 -28.26
C THR A 6 2.57 13.32 -27.76
N GLY A 7 2.34 13.19 -26.46
CA GLY A 7 2.07 11.90 -25.83
C GLY A 7 1.51 12.08 -24.43
N ILE A 8 1.16 10.96 -23.81
CA ILE A 8 0.71 10.84 -22.43
C ILE A 8 1.74 10.00 -21.69
N VAL A 9 2.18 10.48 -20.54
CA VAL A 9 3.01 9.70 -19.60
C VAL A 9 2.19 9.34 -18.37
N GLN A 10 2.28 8.08 -17.97
CA GLN A 10 1.56 7.50 -16.84
C GLN A 10 2.52 6.69 -15.97
N PHE A 11 2.22 6.57 -14.68
CA PHE A 11 2.92 5.64 -13.78
C PHE A 11 2.54 4.18 -14.09
N ALA A 12 3.21 3.24 -13.43
CA ALA A 12 3.03 1.80 -13.66
C ALA A 12 1.58 1.29 -13.43
N ASN A 13 0.78 2.00 -12.61
CA ASN A 13 -0.64 1.69 -12.39
C ASN A 13 -1.60 2.37 -13.37
N GLY A 14 -1.09 3.12 -14.36
CA GLY A 14 -1.89 3.88 -15.33
C GLY A 14 -2.35 5.26 -14.85
N ALA A 15 -1.96 5.69 -13.65
CA ALA A 15 -2.24 7.05 -13.18
C ALA A 15 -1.42 8.07 -14.00
N ALA A 16 -2.00 9.22 -14.31
CA ALA A 16 -1.32 10.31 -14.99
C ALA A 16 -0.05 10.74 -14.22
N ALA A 17 1.07 10.91 -14.93
CA ALA A 17 2.31 11.39 -14.35
C ALA A 17 2.54 12.85 -14.73
N SER A 18 2.29 13.77 -13.80
CA SER A 18 2.51 15.21 -13.98
C SER A 18 3.93 15.65 -13.63
N ASN A 19 4.37 16.80 -14.13
CA ASN A 19 5.70 17.38 -13.85
C ASN A 19 6.86 16.47 -14.27
N VAL A 20 6.64 15.60 -15.27
CA VAL A 20 7.67 14.84 -15.95
C VAL A 20 8.17 15.66 -17.14
N THR A 21 9.46 15.96 -17.15
CA THR A 21 10.13 16.64 -18.26
C THR A 21 10.55 15.62 -19.31
N VAL A 22 10.27 15.89 -20.58
CA VAL A 22 10.49 14.95 -21.69
C VAL A 22 11.42 15.57 -22.72
N HIS A 23 12.45 14.82 -23.08
CA HIS A 23 13.39 15.14 -24.14
C HIS A 23 13.42 14.01 -25.17
N LEU A 24 13.64 14.37 -26.42
CA LEU A 24 13.92 13.43 -27.50
C LEU A 24 15.42 13.47 -27.83
N PHE A 25 16.02 12.30 -27.89
CA PHE A 25 17.40 12.07 -28.26
C PHE A 25 17.49 11.10 -29.42
N ASP A 26 18.63 11.11 -30.12
CA ASP A 26 19.09 9.97 -30.91
C ASP A 26 20.15 9.20 -30.12
N ALA A 27 20.12 7.87 -30.17
CA ALA A 27 21.09 7.04 -29.45
C ALA A 27 22.28 6.71 -30.34
N ASP A 28 23.46 7.12 -29.91
CA ASP A 28 24.69 6.94 -30.68
C ASP A 28 25.51 5.77 -30.15
N THR A 29 26.15 5.04 -31.05
CA THR A 29 26.90 3.84 -30.68
C THR A 29 28.33 4.13 -30.23
N LEU A 30 28.89 5.27 -30.63
CA LEU A 30 30.30 5.62 -30.43
C LEU A 30 30.50 6.98 -29.75
N ASN A 31 29.49 7.84 -29.76
CA ASN A 31 29.52 9.22 -29.27
C ASN A 31 28.47 9.44 -28.17
N GLU A 32 28.39 10.67 -27.65
CA GLU A 32 27.30 11.09 -26.76
C GLU A 32 25.99 11.23 -27.55
N ASP A 33 24.89 10.72 -26.98
CA ASP A 33 23.54 10.79 -27.58
C ASP A 33 23.16 12.21 -28.02
N ASP A 34 22.82 12.38 -29.30
CA ASP A 34 22.39 13.66 -29.86
C ASP A 34 21.05 14.15 -29.31
N ASN A 35 21.05 15.35 -28.69
CA ASN A 35 19.84 15.99 -28.22
C ASN A 35 19.06 16.68 -29.35
N LEU A 36 18.07 15.97 -29.87
CA LEU A 36 17.15 16.44 -30.92
C LEU A 36 16.14 17.48 -30.42
N THR A 37 16.02 17.67 -29.11
CA THR A 37 15.02 18.56 -28.49
C THR A 37 15.37 20.03 -28.75
N VAL A 38 14.39 20.78 -29.27
CA VAL A 38 14.41 22.24 -29.38
C VAL A 38 13.70 22.88 -28.19
N GLU A 39 12.53 22.35 -27.84
CA GLU A 39 11.78 22.73 -26.64
C GLU A 39 11.36 21.45 -25.91
N SER A 40 11.79 21.30 -24.66
CA SER A 40 11.43 20.15 -23.82
C SER A 40 9.95 20.14 -23.51
N GLY A 41 9.35 18.95 -23.45
CA GLY A 41 7.99 18.81 -22.96
C GLY A 41 7.94 18.80 -21.44
N LEU A 42 6.89 19.39 -20.87
CA LEU A 42 6.50 19.19 -19.48
C LEU A 42 5.09 18.63 -19.47
N SER A 43 4.89 17.53 -18.74
CA SER A 43 3.57 16.90 -18.61
C SER A 43 2.66 17.64 -17.62
N ASP A 44 1.39 17.77 -17.97
CA ASP A 44 0.35 18.37 -17.13
C ASP A 44 -0.27 17.36 -16.13
N GLU A 45 -1.32 17.77 -15.42
CA GLU A 45 -2.04 16.92 -14.44
C GLU A 45 -2.68 15.66 -15.06
N LYS A 46 -2.87 15.62 -16.38
CA LYS A 46 -3.38 14.47 -17.13
C LYS A 46 -2.25 13.64 -17.75
N GLY A 47 -1.00 13.98 -17.45
CA GLY A 47 0.19 13.34 -18.02
C GLY A 47 0.43 13.72 -19.48
N LEU A 48 -0.34 14.66 -20.05
CA LEU A 48 -0.19 15.07 -21.43
C LEU A 48 1.05 15.97 -21.55
N PHE A 49 1.95 15.64 -22.46
CA PHE A 49 3.11 16.46 -22.79
C PHE A 49 3.17 16.78 -24.28
N SER A 50 3.85 17.87 -24.60
CA SER A 50 4.21 18.25 -25.96
C SER A 50 5.63 18.77 -25.98
N LEU A 51 6.44 18.28 -26.91
CA LEU A 51 7.80 18.75 -27.15
C LEU A 51 8.00 19.17 -28.61
N THR A 52 8.98 20.02 -28.84
CA THR A 52 9.43 20.43 -30.19
C THR A 52 10.83 19.86 -30.42
N TYR A 53 11.04 19.18 -31.54
CA TYR A 53 12.34 18.57 -31.90
C TYR A 53 12.73 18.88 -33.34
N ASP A 54 14.03 18.87 -33.66
CA ASP A 54 14.51 18.97 -35.04
C ASP A 54 15.45 17.81 -35.35
N LYS A 55 15.09 17.01 -36.35
CA LYS A 55 15.90 15.87 -36.80
C LYS A 55 17.23 16.29 -37.41
N SER A 56 17.36 17.53 -37.91
CA SER A 56 18.65 18.00 -38.44
C SER A 56 19.69 18.28 -37.35
N ARG A 57 19.35 18.06 -36.07
CA ARG A 57 20.27 18.14 -34.95
C ARG A 57 21.00 16.81 -34.69
N ASP A 58 20.63 15.77 -35.44
CA ASP A 58 21.44 14.56 -35.62
C ASP A 58 22.71 14.97 -36.39
N LEU A 59 23.86 14.84 -35.74
CA LEU A 59 25.15 15.34 -36.20
C LEU A 59 25.96 14.28 -36.95
N ASP A 60 25.55 13.01 -36.91
CA ASP A 60 26.33 11.88 -37.38
C ASP A 60 25.79 11.32 -38.70
N PHE A 61 26.43 11.70 -39.81
CA PHE A 61 26.03 11.27 -41.17
C PHE A 61 26.10 9.75 -41.42
N ALA A 62 26.68 8.98 -40.50
CA ALA A 62 26.92 7.53 -40.62
C ALA A 62 26.24 6.67 -39.54
N ASP A 63 25.53 7.26 -38.57
CA ASP A 63 24.81 6.47 -37.56
C ASP A 63 23.38 6.11 -38.03
N ILE A 64 22.85 5.03 -37.46
CA ILE A 64 21.49 4.56 -37.64
C ILE A 64 20.62 5.36 -36.69
N TYR A 65 19.71 6.17 -37.25
CA TYR A 65 18.69 6.90 -36.49
C TYR A 65 17.92 5.99 -35.52
N ARG A 66 18.14 6.17 -34.21
CA ARG A 66 17.62 5.40 -33.07
C ARG A 66 17.00 6.34 -32.03
N PRO A 67 15.87 6.99 -32.37
CA PRO A 67 15.28 7.98 -31.50
C PRO A 67 14.73 7.34 -30.22
N TYR A 68 14.93 8.01 -29.09
CA TYR A 68 14.32 7.63 -27.83
C TYR A 68 13.87 8.85 -27.04
N LEU A 69 12.83 8.66 -26.22
CA LEU A 69 12.38 9.65 -25.25
C LEU A 69 13.07 9.40 -23.91
N GLN A 70 13.58 10.46 -23.30
CA GLN A 70 14.00 10.48 -21.91
C GLN A 70 12.97 11.24 -21.06
N PHE A 71 12.48 10.58 -20.03
CA PHE A 71 11.57 11.11 -19.03
C PHE A 71 12.35 11.39 -17.75
N SER A 72 12.41 12.65 -17.34
CA SER A 72 13.06 13.10 -16.11
C SER A 72 12.02 13.60 -15.12
N TYR A 73 12.02 13.08 -13.90
CA TYR A 73 11.00 13.40 -12.89
C TYR A 73 11.57 13.26 -11.48
N THR A 74 10.87 13.81 -10.49
CA THR A 74 11.18 13.58 -9.07
C THR A 74 10.24 12.54 -8.51
N HIS A 75 10.80 11.49 -7.90
CA HIS A 75 10.06 10.43 -7.23
C HIS A 75 10.58 10.29 -5.80
N HIS A 76 9.70 10.46 -4.81
CA HIS A 76 10.06 10.54 -3.38
C HIS A 76 11.25 11.47 -3.08
N GLY A 77 11.25 12.67 -3.68
CA GLY A 77 12.29 13.67 -3.47
C GLY A 77 13.63 13.35 -4.14
N LYS A 78 13.73 12.26 -4.91
CA LYS A 78 14.94 11.87 -5.65
C LYS A 78 14.74 12.06 -7.16
N PRO A 79 15.77 12.53 -7.89
CA PRO A 79 15.71 12.64 -9.34
C PRO A 79 15.76 11.25 -9.97
N HIS A 80 14.84 10.98 -10.89
CA HIS A 80 14.72 9.74 -11.67
C HIS A 80 14.79 10.06 -13.16
N SER A 81 15.33 9.13 -13.95
CA SER A 81 15.37 9.20 -15.41
C SER A 81 14.99 7.85 -16.00
N TYR A 82 14.11 7.86 -17.00
CA TYR A 82 13.65 6.66 -17.70
C TYR A 82 13.70 6.88 -19.21
N LYS A 83 14.29 5.93 -19.95
CA LYS A 83 14.45 6.02 -21.41
C LYS A 83 13.57 4.98 -22.11
N VAL A 84 12.91 5.37 -23.19
CA VAL A 84 12.08 4.49 -24.03
C VAL A 84 12.29 4.79 -25.51
N ASN A 85 12.59 3.77 -26.30
CA ASN A 85 12.72 3.91 -27.76
C ASN A 85 11.43 4.45 -28.37
N LEU A 86 11.57 5.43 -29.26
CA LEU A 86 10.43 6.04 -29.93
C LEU A 86 9.86 5.08 -30.98
N GLN A 87 8.58 4.71 -30.83
CA GLN A 87 7.85 3.89 -31.80
C GLN A 87 6.85 4.76 -32.58
N PRO A 88 6.67 4.56 -33.91
CA PRO A 88 5.87 5.47 -34.75
C PRO A 88 4.45 5.76 -34.24
N ASN A 89 3.78 4.74 -33.69
CA ASN A 89 2.37 4.79 -33.27
C ASN A 89 2.19 4.82 -31.74
N GLN A 90 3.28 4.81 -30.96
CA GLN A 90 3.16 4.88 -29.51
C GLN A 90 2.93 6.34 -29.08
N ARG A 91 1.89 6.55 -28.28
CA ARG A 91 1.56 7.86 -27.71
C ARG A 91 1.38 7.81 -26.20
N VAL A 92 1.35 6.60 -25.62
CA VAL A 92 1.23 6.41 -24.18
C VAL A 92 2.49 5.72 -23.68
N TYR A 93 3.08 6.28 -22.63
CA TYR A 93 4.36 5.85 -22.06
C TYR A 93 4.18 5.57 -20.57
N GLY A 94 4.58 4.38 -20.13
CA GLY A 94 4.51 3.97 -18.72
C GLY A 94 5.86 4.14 -18.04
N LEU A 95 5.94 4.97 -17.00
CA LEU A 95 7.06 4.99 -16.07
C LEU A 95 7.07 3.69 -15.25
N PRO A 96 8.26 3.19 -14.87
CA PRO A 96 8.36 1.97 -14.06
C PRO A 96 7.90 2.17 -12.60
N ASP A 97 7.89 3.42 -12.13
CA ASP A 97 7.49 3.77 -10.77
C ASP A 97 5.97 3.83 -10.60
N MET A 98 5.50 3.60 -9.38
CA MET A 98 4.13 3.91 -8.95
C MET A 98 4.02 5.40 -8.64
N PRO A 99 2.83 6.04 -8.72
CA PRO A 99 2.69 7.39 -8.22
C PRO A 99 3.09 7.45 -6.74
N PRO A 100 3.57 8.60 -6.22
CA PRO A 100 3.80 8.76 -4.79
C PRO A 100 2.46 8.65 -4.03
N LEU A 101 2.15 7.45 -3.53
CA LEU A 101 0.88 7.15 -2.86
C LEU A 101 0.95 7.60 -1.41
N LYS A 102 0.36 8.75 -1.09
CA LYS A 102 0.19 9.13 0.31
C LYS A 102 -1.08 8.49 0.86
N PHE A 103 -0.94 7.44 1.66
CA PHE A 103 -2.09 6.91 2.41
C PHE A 103 -2.41 7.80 3.61
N ILE A 104 -3.58 8.44 3.60
CA ILE A 104 -4.10 9.23 4.72
C ILE A 104 -5.18 8.39 5.40
N PRO A 105 -4.94 7.86 6.61
CA PRO A 105 -5.87 6.96 7.28
C PRO A 105 -7.31 7.47 7.37
N ALA A 106 -7.51 8.76 7.62
CA ALA A 106 -8.84 9.33 7.77
C ALA A 106 -9.64 9.44 6.46
N THR A 107 -9.00 9.44 5.29
CA THR A 107 -9.69 9.61 3.98
C THR A 107 -9.61 8.36 3.11
N HIS A 108 -8.49 7.63 3.14
CA HIS A 108 -8.26 6.45 2.33
C HIS A 108 -8.65 5.15 3.05
N GLY A 109 -8.72 5.16 4.38
CA GLY A 109 -9.23 4.04 5.16
C GLY A 109 -10.75 3.93 5.11
N LEU A 110 -11.28 2.71 5.08
CA LEU A 110 -12.73 2.47 5.19
C LEU A 110 -13.31 3.16 6.44
N GLN A 111 -14.47 3.78 6.25
CA GLN A 111 -15.03 4.78 7.15
C GLN A 111 -15.96 4.20 8.22
N PHE A 112 -15.95 2.87 8.42
CA PHE A 112 -16.75 2.16 9.42
C PHE A 112 -15.87 1.26 10.30
N VAL A 113 -16.35 0.97 11.50
CA VAL A 113 -15.57 0.21 12.49
C VAL A 113 -15.50 -1.25 12.08
N ASN A 114 -14.30 -1.83 12.17
CA ASN A 114 -14.04 -3.25 11.99
C ASN A 114 -14.59 -4.10 13.13
N ARG A 115 -15.90 -4.24 13.19
CA ARG A 115 -16.60 -5.04 14.18
C ARG A 115 -17.82 -5.63 13.51
N TYR A 116 -17.92 -6.95 13.42
CA TYR A 116 -19.04 -7.66 12.79
C TYR A 116 -19.66 -8.62 13.80
N PRO A 117 -20.99 -8.83 13.79
CA PRO A 117 -21.65 -9.75 14.71
C PRO A 117 -21.55 -11.19 14.17
N GLY A 118 -21.61 -12.16 15.07
CA GLY A 118 -21.50 -13.59 14.83
C GLY A 118 -20.06 -14.12 14.81
N TYR A 119 -19.88 -15.31 14.26
CA TYR A 119 -18.59 -16.01 14.26
C TYR A 119 -17.90 -15.91 12.91
N TRP A 120 -16.58 -15.68 12.94
CA TRP A 120 -15.72 -15.87 11.78
C TRP A 120 -15.20 -17.30 11.81
N ILE A 121 -15.73 -18.15 10.94
CA ILE A 121 -15.31 -19.55 10.85
C ILE A 121 -14.69 -19.76 9.47
N PRO A 122 -13.38 -19.54 9.30
CA PRO A 122 -12.69 -19.75 8.04
C PRO A 122 -12.36 -21.22 7.74
N PHE A 123 -12.47 -22.12 8.72
CA PHE A 123 -12.14 -23.55 8.58
C PHE A 123 -13.15 -24.39 9.37
N SER A 124 -13.57 -25.52 8.81
CA SER A 124 -14.33 -26.55 9.54
C SER A 124 -13.51 -26.99 10.74
N VAL A 125 -13.92 -26.57 11.94
CA VAL A 125 -13.35 -27.08 13.19
C VAL A 125 -13.90 -28.50 13.34
N PRO A 126 -13.07 -29.55 13.40
CA PRO A 126 -13.54 -30.85 13.87
C PRO A 126 -14.15 -30.61 15.25
N SER A 127 -15.26 -31.28 15.56
CA SER A 127 -16.03 -31.13 16.79
C SER A 127 -15.14 -31.28 18.03
N ILE A 128 -14.58 -30.18 18.54
CA ILE A 128 -13.87 -30.15 19.82
C ILE A 128 -14.96 -29.89 20.89
N PRO A 129 -15.21 -30.84 21.80
CA PRO A 129 -16.06 -30.59 22.96
C PRO A 129 -15.42 -29.49 23.82
N ASP A 130 -16.25 -28.60 24.37
CA ASP A 130 -15.84 -27.45 25.21
C ASP A 130 -15.09 -26.32 24.48
N ILE A 131 -15.78 -25.66 23.56
CA ILE A 131 -15.29 -24.38 23.01
C ILE A 131 -15.50 -23.28 24.08
N PRO A 132 -14.43 -22.65 24.62
CA PRO A 132 -14.57 -21.49 25.49
C PRO A 132 -15.33 -20.41 24.72
N SER A 133 -16.31 -19.76 25.36
CA SER A 133 -17.25 -18.78 24.76
C SER A 133 -16.66 -18.06 23.55
N VAL A 134 -16.97 -18.54 22.34
CA VAL A 134 -16.47 -17.88 21.13
C VAL A 134 -17.07 -16.49 21.15
N ASN A 135 -16.23 -15.47 20.99
CA ASN A 135 -16.71 -14.10 20.96
C ASN A 135 -17.69 -13.98 19.79
N ASN A 136 -18.91 -13.51 20.02
CA ASN A 136 -19.94 -13.35 18.97
C ASN A 136 -19.65 -12.14 18.07
N ILE A 137 -18.39 -11.72 18.02
CA ILE A 137 -17.88 -10.57 17.28
C ILE A 137 -16.60 -11.00 16.60
N TYR A 138 -16.46 -10.65 15.33
CA TYR A 138 -15.24 -10.84 14.57
C TYR A 138 -14.83 -9.58 13.81
N GLY A 139 -13.57 -9.56 13.36
CA GLY A 139 -13.01 -8.51 12.52
C GLY A 139 -12.54 -9.02 11.17
N LEU A 140 -12.57 -8.15 10.18
CA LEU A 140 -11.98 -8.28 8.85
C LEU A 140 -10.83 -7.26 8.68
N CYS A 141 -9.97 -7.11 9.70
CA CYS A 141 -8.93 -6.08 9.71
C CYS A 141 -8.06 -6.14 8.46
N GLY A 142 -7.44 -7.29 8.18
CA GLY A 142 -6.62 -7.52 6.99
C GLY A 142 -7.37 -7.27 5.67
N GLY A 143 -8.65 -7.68 5.61
CA GLY A 143 -9.50 -7.42 4.44
C GLY A 143 -9.77 -5.93 4.23
N MET A 144 -9.98 -5.18 5.30
CA MET A 144 -10.19 -3.74 5.27
C MET A 144 -8.92 -2.96 4.90
N LEU A 145 -7.74 -3.40 5.37
CA LEU A 145 -6.47 -2.80 4.95
C LEU A 145 -6.25 -2.99 3.44
N ALA A 146 -6.37 -4.24 2.98
CA ALA A 146 -6.13 -4.60 1.59
C ALA A 146 -7.11 -3.89 0.66
N ALA A 147 -8.41 -3.87 1.00
CA ALA A 147 -9.39 -3.13 0.22
C ALA A 147 -9.08 -1.62 0.16
N SER A 148 -8.69 -1.01 1.29
CA SER A 148 -8.34 0.43 1.30
C SER A 148 -7.15 0.73 0.38
N LEU A 149 -6.15 -0.15 0.34
CA LEU A 149 -5.03 -0.05 -0.61
C LEU A 149 -5.46 -0.30 -2.05
N ASP A 150 -6.30 -1.31 -2.29
CA ASP A 150 -6.83 -1.65 -3.61
C ASP A 150 -7.55 -0.45 -4.22
N PHE A 151 -8.38 0.25 -3.44
CA PHE A 151 -9.06 1.50 -3.86
C PHE A 151 -8.07 2.63 -4.16
N LEU A 152 -7.11 2.87 -3.27
CA LEU A 152 -6.12 3.92 -3.46
C LEU A 152 -5.26 3.69 -4.72
N LEU A 153 -4.83 2.45 -4.94
CA LEU A 153 -4.00 2.07 -6.08
C LEU A 153 -4.75 2.14 -7.41
N ALA A 154 -6.05 1.87 -7.38
CA ALA A 154 -6.94 1.99 -8.53
C ALA A 154 -7.41 3.44 -8.78
N ASP A 155 -6.92 4.42 -8.01
CA ASP A 155 -7.36 5.82 -8.04
C ASP A 155 -8.89 5.96 -7.92
N ARG A 156 -9.48 5.15 -7.03
CA ARG A 156 -10.91 5.13 -6.78
C ARG A 156 -11.21 5.56 -5.36
N GLN A 157 -12.27 6.35 -5.20
CA GLN A 157 -12.81 6.64 -3.89
C GLN A 157 -13.29 5.35 -3.23
N ILE A 158 -12.98 5.21 -1.94
CA ILE A 158 -13.57 4.17 -1.10
C ILE A 158 -15.10 4.32 -1.04
N PRO A 159 -15.82 3.24 -0.70
CA PRO A 159 -17.24 3.29 -0.37
C PRO A 159 -17.56 4.41 0.64
N GLN A 160 -18.44 5.33 0.27
CA GLN A 160 -18.80 6.49 1.09
C GLN A 160 -19.82 6.12 2.16
N ARG A 161 -19.44 5.17 3.02
CA ARG A 161 -20.33 4.55 4.01
C ARG A 161 -19.77 4.63 5.41
N ARG A 162 -20.60 5.06 6.37
CA ARG A 162 -20.25 5.10 7.81
C ARG A 162 -20.69 3.87 8.59
N ARG A 163 -21.61 3.08 8.02
CA ARG A 163 -22.06 1.80 8.58
C ARG A 163 -21.32 0.67 7.90
N ARG A 164 -20.98 -0.35 8.68
CA ARG A 164 -20.38 -1.59 8.15
C ARG A 164 -21.34 -2.23 7.14
N PRO A 165 -20.82 -2.89 6.08
CA PRO A 165 -21.67 -3.61 5.15
C PRO A 165 -22.39 -4.76 5.86
N GLY A 166 -23.64 -5.01 5.47
CA GLY A 166 -24.40 -6.18 5.90
C GLY A 166 -23.70 -7.47 5.44
N ARG A 167 -23.90 -8.56 6.18
CA ARG A 167 -23.39 -9.89 5.76
C ARG A 167 -23.91 -10.21 4.36
N VAL A 168 -23.07 -10.83 3.53
CA VAL A 168 -23.43 -11.28 2.16
C VAL A 168 -23.62 -10.15 1.14
N THR A 169 -23.52 -8.88 1.52
CA THR A 169 -23.40 -7.78 0.53
C THR A 169 -22.12 -7.93 -0.31
N PRO A 170 -22.06 -7.35 -1.53
CA PRO A 170 -20.85 -7.40 -2.36
C PRO A 170 -19.61 -6.86 -1.66
N LEU A 171 -19.71 -5.72 -0.96
CA LEU A 171 -18.61 -5.18 -0.17
C LEU A 171 -18.18 -6.13 0.95
N HIS A 172 -19.12 -6.70 1.71
CA HIS A 172 -18.76 -7.66 2.77
C HIS A 172 -18.05 -8.90 2.22
N ARG A 173 -18.53 -9.47 1.10
CA ARG A 173 -17.87 -10.61 0.44
C ARG A 173 -16.47 -10.26 -0.03
N TYR A 174 -16.28 -9.07 -0.61
CA TYR A 174 -14.96 -8.59 -1.03
C TYR A 174 -14.01 -8.44 0.16
N LEU A 175 -14.43 -7.78 1.24
CA LEU A 175 -13.62 -7.66 2.46
C LEU A 175 -13.28 -9.02 3.07
N HIS A 176 -14.23 -9.95 3.05
CA HIS A 176 -14.00 -11.31 3.54
C HIS A 176 -12.95 -12.05 2.69
N GLN A 177 -13.04 -11.98 1.37
CA GLN A 177 -12.05 -12.59 0.48
C GLN A 177 -10.66 -12.01 0.76
N ARG A 178 -10.54 -10.68 0.82
CA ARG A 178 -9.27 -10.01 1.12
C ARG A 178 -8.72 -10.35 2.51
N GLN A 179 -9.60 -10.61 3.49
CA GLN A 179 -9.20 -11.09 4.81
C GLN A 179 -8.62 -12.51 4.77
N VAL A 180 -9.19 -13.38 3.95
CA VAL A 180 -8.65 -14.74 3.74
C VAL A 180 -7.30 -14.66 3.03
N ASP A 181 -7.19 -13.81 2.00
CA ASP A 181 -5.93 -13.60 1.28
C ASP A 181 -4.82 -13.13 2.23
N SER A 182 -5.11 -12.18 3.12
CA SER A 182 -4.11 -11.62 4.05
C SER A 182 -3.56 -12.64 5.06
N LEU A 183 -4.33 -13.69 5.35
CA LEU A 183 -3.97 -14.73 6.32
C LEU A 183 -3.35 -15.97 5.68
N THR A 184 -3.83 -16.36 4.50
CA THR A 184 -3.39 -17.57 3.81
C THR A 184 -2.12 -17.34 2.98
N ARG A 185 -1.91 -16.11 2.47
CA ARG A 185 -0.74 -15.77 1.66
C ARG A 185 0.55 -15.89 2.46
N GLY A 186 1.53 -16.63 1.95
CA GLY A 186 2.83 -16.78 2.59
C GLY A 186 2.76 -17.35 4.02
N SER A 187 1.71 -18.11 4.36
CA SER A 187 1.52 -18.73 5.67
C SER A 187 1.46 -17.75 6.86
N GLN A 188 0.81 -16.59 6.73
CA GLN A 188 0.78 -15.59 7.80
C GLN A 188 0.17 -16.12 9.11
N ILE A 189 -0.81 -17.03 9.04
CA ILE A 189 -1.32 -17.75 10.22
C ILE A 189 -0.19 -18.42 11.01
N VAL A 190 0.67 -19.17 10.32
CA VAL A 190 1.83 -19.84 10.93
C VAL A 190 2.82 -18.81 11.48
N ARG A 191 2.98 -17.68 10.78
CA ARG A 191 3.84 -16.59 11.25
C ARG A 191 3.33 -15.99 12.56
N PHE A 192 2.04 -15.70 12.70
CA PHE A 192 1.45 -15.27 13.97
C PHE A 192 1.70 -16.29 15.09
N VAL A 193 1.42 -17.58 14.86
CA VAL A 193 1.66 -18.64 15.85
C VAL A 193 3.13 -18.68 16.27
N ARG A 194 4.07 -18.60 15.31
CA ARG A 194 5.51 -18.57 15.59
C ARG A 194 5.87 -17.36 16.46
N TRP A 195 5.41 -16.17 16.13
CA TRP A 195 5.69 -14.96 16.90
C TRP A 195 5.09 -15.02 18.31
N MET A 196 3.87 -15.53 18.45
CA MET A 196 3.24 -15.73 19.76
C MET A 196 4.01 -16.72 20.64
N SER A 197 4.75 -17.66 20.05
CA SER A 197 5.49 -18.70 20.78
C SER A 197 6.88 -18.26 21.25
N LEU A 198 7.41 -17.17 20.71
CA LEU A 198 8.73 -16.66 21.08
C LEU A 198 8.70 -15.98 22.44
N PRO A 199 9.80 -15.95 23.19
CA PRO A 199 9.98 -15.04 24.32
C PRO A 199 10.15 -13.59 23.82
N ASP A 200 9.82 -12.60 24.66
CA ASP A 200 9.81 -11.19 24.27
C ASP A 200 11.13 -10.67 23.71
N PRO A 201 12.33 -11.00 24.27
CA PRO A 201 13.60 -10.58 23.66
C PRO A 201 13.78 -11.07 22.21
N ALA A 202 13.30 -12.28 21.89
CA ALA A 202 13.34 -12.79 20.52
C ALA A 202 12.32 -12.11 19.60
N VAL A 203 11.17 -11.68 20.14
CA VAL A 203 10.20 -10.86 19.40
C VAL A 203 10.77 -9.46 19.11
N GLN A 204 11.46 -8.86 20.07
CA GLN A 204 12.10 -7.54 19.94
C GLN A 204 13.19 -7.56 18.87
N LEU A 205 14.07 -8.57 18.86
CA LEU A 205 15.07 -8.78 17.82
C LEU A 205 14.44 -8.96 16.43
N ARG A 206 13.37 -9.76 16.32
CA ARG A 206 12.67 -9.93 15.05
C ARG A 206 11.97 -8.66 14.59
N THR A 207 11.46 -7.85 15.52
CA THR A 207 10.86 -6.55 15.19
C THR A 207 11.92 -5.62 14.59
N ALA A 208 13.16 -5.65 15.11
CA ALA A 208 14.29 -4.92 14.52
C ALA A 208 14.59 -5.37 13.07
N ASP A 209 14.54 -6.68 12.80
CA ASP A 209 14.72 -7.19 11.43
C ASP A 209 13.57 -6.82 10.49
N GLU A 210 12.34 -6.74 11.00
CA GLU A 210 11.18 -6.30 10.22
C GLU A 210 11.21 -4.80 9.94
N LEU A 211 11.74 -3.99 10.85
CA LEU A 211 11.99 -2.57 10.64
C LEU A 211 12.93 -2.32 9.45
N LYS A 212 13.99 -3.13 9.27
CA LYS A 212 14.90 -3.05 8.11
C LYS A 212 14.17 -3.22 6.77
N LYS A 213 13.02 -3.90 6.76
CA LYS A 213 12.14 -4.06 5.58
C LYS A 213 11.09 -2.96 5.51
N LEU A 214 10.53 -2.57 6.65
CA LEU A 214 9.44 -1.61 6.73
C LEU A 214 9.90 -0.19 6.35
N LEU A 215 10.96 0.32 6.98
CA LEU A 215 11.37 1.72 6.83
C LEU A 215 11.71 2.09 5.38
N PRO A 216 12.52 1.30 4.63
CA PRO A 216 12.84 1.64 3.24
C PRO A 216 11.62 1.68 2.31
N ASN A 217 10.54 0.97 2.64
CA ASN A 217 9.29 1.04 1.89
C ASN A 217 8.46 2.27 2.28
N LEU A 218 8.41 2.60 3.58
CA LEU A 218 7.74 3.82 4.03
C LEU A 218 8.47 5.09 3.54
N ASP A 219 9.79 5.08 3.41
CA ASP A 219 10.58 6.15 2.76
C ASP A 219 10.17 6.36 1.30
N LYS A 220 9.80 5.27 0.62
CA LYS A 220 9.22 5.27 -0.72
C LYS A 220 7.71 5.52 -0.71
N GLY A 221 7.14 5.99 0.40
CA GLY A 221 5.70 6.20 0.53
C GLY A 221 4.86 4.97 0.20
N ILE A 222 5.39 3.75 0.34
CA ILE A 222 4.66 2.51 0.09
C ILE A 222 4.08 2.06 1.43
N PRO A 223 2.75 2.16 1.64
CA PRO A 223 2.15 1.67 2.88
C PRO A 223 2.22 0.13 2.93
N ILE A 224 2.53 -0.42 4.11
CA ILE A 224 2.71 -1.87 4.29
C ILE A 224 1.77 -2.40 5.38
N PRO A 225 0.96 -3.43 5.10
CA PRO A 225 0.23 -4.14 6.15
C PRO A 225 1.20 -4.77 7.14
N ILE A 226 0.99 -4.54 8.44
CA ILE A 226 1.78 -5.16 9.51
C ILE A 226 0.89 -5.98 10.43
N GLY A 227 1.39 -7.14 10.84
CA GLY A 227 0.79 -8.00 11.85
C GLY A 227 1.25 -7.57 13.23
N MET A 228 0.32 -7.12 14.07
CA MET A 228 0.56 -6.69 15.44
C MET A 228 0.42 -7.88 16.39
N VAL A 229 1.46 -8.17 17.15
CA VAL A 229 1.48 -9.27 18.12
C VAL A 229 1.28 -8.70 19.52
N TYR A 230 0.11 -8.94 20.09
CA TYR A 230 -0.24 -8.43 21.43
C TYR A 230 -0.13 -9.50 22.52
N ILE A 231 -0.30 -10.77 22.15
CA ILE A 231 -0.44 -11.88 23.10
C ILE A 231 0.61 -12.98 22.85
N SER A 232 0.86 -13.77 23.89
CA SER A 232 1.69 -14.98 23.85
C SER A 232 0.84 -16.24 23.77
N THR A 233 1.42 -17.33 23.26
CA THR A 233 0.82 -18.68 23.38
C THR A 233 0.64 -19.12 24.82
N LYS A 234 1.38 -18.51 25.77
CA LYS A 234 1.18 -18.72 27.21
C LYS A 234 -0.15 -18.12 27.70
N ASP A 235 -0.65 -17.08 27.04
CA ASP A 235 -1.92 -16.43 27.37
C ASP A 235 -3.07 -17.16 26.68
N THR A 236 -2.91 -17.44 25.38
CA THR A 236 -3.92 -18.12 24.56
C THR A 236 -3.37 -18.57 23.20
N TYR A 237 -3.99 -19.58 22.61
CA TYR A 237 -3.74 -20.01 21.22
C TYR A 237 -4.61 -19.25 20.19
N GLN A 238 -5.45 -18.33 20.65
CA GLN A 238 -6.38 -17.59 19.82
C GLN A 238 -5.70 -16.47 19.03
N ILE A 239 -5.20 -16.79 17.83
CA ILE A 239 -4.49 -15.82 16.97
C ILE A 239 -5.30 -14.56 16.65
N TRP A 240 -6.64 -14.62 16.71
CA TRP A 240 -7.56 -13.50 16.46
C TRP A 240 -7.58 -12.44 17.57
N GLN A 241 -6.86 -12.66 18.68
CA GLN A 241 -6.60 -11.61 19.66
C GLN A 241 -5.38 -10.74 19.28
N ASN A 242 -4.61 -11.14 18.26
CA ASN A 242 -3.69 -10.27 17.54
C ASN A 242 -4.44 -9.45 16.49
N HIS A 243 -3.74 -8.56 15.78
CA HIS A 243 -4.39 -7.64 14.86
C HIS A 243 -3.55 -7.35 13.62
N GLN A 244 -4.18 -6.76 12.61
CA GLN A 244 -3.53 -6.30 11.39
C GLN A 244 -3.81 -4.81 11.26
N VAL A 245 -2.77 -4.01 11.07
CA VAL A 245 -2.86 -2.56 10.81
C VAL A 245 -2.03 -2.21 9.58
N LEU A 246 -2.28 -1.06 8.96
CA LEU A 246 -1.50 -0.59 7.81
C LEU A 246 -0.52 0.49 8.27
N ALA A 247 0.78 0.25 8.14
CA ALA A 247 1.79 1.27 8.34
C ALA A 247 1.83 2.21 7.14
N CYS A 248 1.68 3.52 7.37
CA CYS A 248 1.48 4.51 6.31
C CYS A 248 2.72 5.42 6.11
N SER A 249 3.34 5.84 7.20
CA SER A 249 4.54 6.66 7.21
C SER A 249 5.21 6.54 8.59
N TYR A 250 6.41 7.08 8.74
CA TYR A 250 7.05 7.21 10.05
C TYR A 250 7.80 8.52 10.18
N VAL A 251 8.09 8.88 11.42
CA VAL A 251 9.07 9.90 11.77
C VAL A 251 9.99 9.32 12.84
N GLU A 252 11.26 9.73 12.82
CA GLU A 252 12.17 9.50 13.94
C GLU A 252 12.09 10.72 14.86
N LEU A 253 11.84 10.47 16.15
CA LEU A 253 11.81 11.50 17.18
C LEU A 253 13.24 11.80 17.65
N GLU A 254 13.44 12.96 18.29
CA GLU A 254 14.77 13.42 18.75
C GLU A 254 15.48 12.44 19.69
N ASP A 255 14.72 11.61 20.40
CA ASP A 255 15.23 10.58 21.32
C ASP A 255 15.47 9.21 20.66
N GLY A 256 15.46 9.16 19.32
CA GLY A 256 15.69 7.94 18.54
C GLY A 256 14.49 6.99 18.49
N ARG A 257 13.33 7.40 19.04
CA ARG A 257 12.11 6.61 18.91
C ARG A 257 11.53 6.76 17.51
N LEU A 258 11.12 5.64 16.93
CA LEU A 258 10.35 5.62 15.70
C LEU A 258 8.87 5.78 16.02
N ARG A 259 8.20 6.77 15.43
CA ARG A 259 6.75 6.93 15.48
C ARG A 259 6.17 6.63 14.10
N ILE A 260 5.53 5.47 13.98
CA ILE A 260 4.95 4.97 12.74
C ILE A 260 3.45 5.29 12.75
N LEU A 261 2.99 6.11 11.81
CA LEU A 261 1.56 6.37 11.60
C LEU A 261 0.90 5.11 11.03
N ILE A 262 -0.21 4.70 11.64
CA ILE A 262 -0.97 3.53 11.19
C ILE A 262 -2.43 3.86 10.88
N TYR A 263 -2.99 3.15 9.91
CA TYR A 263 -4.43 2.95 9.79
C TYR A 263 -4.83 1.68 10.55
N ASP A 264 -5.61 1.87 11.63
CA ASP A 264 -6.26 0.79 12.37
C ASP A 264 -7.76 0.77 12.03
N PRO A 265 -8.27 -0.30 11.38
CA PRO A 265 -9.66 -0.36 10.95
C PRO A 265 -10.65 -0.50 12.13
N ASN A 266 -10.17 -0.79 13.35
CA ASN A 266 -11.00 -0.72 14.56
C ASN A 266 -11.30 0.74 14.98
N PHE A 267 -10.53 1.70 14.48
CA PHE A 267 -10.63 3.12 14.82
C PHE A 267 -10.59 3.99 13.54
N PRO A 268 -11.59 3.86 12.66
CA PRO A 268 -11.63 4.58 11.39
C PRO A 268 -11.68 6.10 11.59
N ARG A 269 -11.33 6.86 10.55
CA ARG A 269 -11.36 8.35 10.53
C ARG A 269 -10.33 9.05 11.41
N ARG A 270 -9.24 8.37 11.76
CA ARG A 270 -8.22 8.90 12.66
C ARG A 270 -6.87 8.97 11.97
N ASN A 271 -6.15 10.07 12.18
CA ASN A 271 -4.78 10.28 11.69
C ASN A 271 -3.76 10.36 12.84
N ASP A 272 -4.14 9.86 14.02
CA ASP A 272 -3.40 10.04 15.28
C ASP A 272 -3.22 8.71 16.04
N ILE A 273 -3.17 7.61 15.30
CA ILE A 273 -2.87 6.28 15.83
C ILE A 273 -1.48 5.90 15.36
N PHE A 274 -0.64 5.52 16.31
CA PHE A 274 0.77 5.24 16.04
C PHE A 274 1.20 3.90 16.61
N VAL A 275 2.19 3.30 15.98
CA VAL A 275 3.09 2.35 16.65
C VAL A 275 4.36 3.12 16.98
N GLU A 276 4.68 3.25 18.26
CA GLU A 276 5.96 3.78 18.69
C GLU A 276 6.90 2.63 19.00
N SER A 277 8.12 2.69 18.48
CA SER A 277 9.14 1.67 18.65
C SER A 277 10.48 2.30 19.04
N TRP A 278 11.23 1.65 19.93
CA TRP A 278 12.53 2.16 20.37
C TRP A 278 13.51 1.04 20.70
N PRO A 279 14.83 1.28 20.58
CA PRO A 279 15.84 0.27 20.88
C PRO A 279 15.72 -0.24 22.32
N ASP A 280 15.87 -1.55 22.50
CA ASP A 280 15.89 -2.20 23.82
C ASP A 280 17.28 -2.23 24.48
N GLY A 281 18.30 -1.68 23.79
CA GLY A 281 19.72 -1.71 24.20
C GLY A 281 20.48 -3.00 23.87
N ASN A 282 19.79 -4.03 23.39
CA ASN A 282 20.33 -5.36 23.06
C ASN A 282 20.18 -5.71 21.57
N GLY A 283 19.90 -4.71 20.73
CA GLY A 283 19.71 -4.85 19.29
C GLY A 283 18.28 -5.16 18.86
N GLY A 284 17.35 -5.31 19.80
CA GLY A 284 15.92 -5.44 19.55
C GLY A 284 15.19 -4.09 19.66
N TYR A 285 13.88 -4.13 19.38
CA TYR A 285 12.99 -2.98 19.52
C TYR A 285 11.79 -3.33 20.40
N LEU A 286 11.56 -2.47 21.41
CA LEU A 286 10.30 -2.43 22.14
C LEU A 286 9.25 -1.68 21.32
N SER A 287 7.97 -1.96 21.54
CA SER A 287 6.89 -1.34 20.78
C SER A 287 5.62 -1.14 21.60
N VAL A 288 4.86 -0.10 21.26
CA VAL A 288 3.53 0.14 21.83
C VAL A 288 2.62 0.77 20.77
N GLN A 289 1.35 0.36 20.75
CA GLN A 289 0.35 1.05 19.95
C GLN A 289 -0.25 2.18 20.79
N ARG A 290 -0.21 3.41 20.27
CA ARG A 290 -0.75 4.61 20.93
C ARG A 290 -1.95 5.18 20.19
N MET A 291 -2.88 5.71 20.97
CA MET A 291 -3.99 6.54 20.50
C MET A 291 -4.32 7.59 21.57
N GLY A 292 -3.85 8.82 21.36
CA GLY A 292 -3.79 9.83 22.43
C GLY A 292 -3.00 9.27 23.62
N ASP A 293 -3.56 9.43 24.82
CA ASP A 293 -2.95 8.95 26.07
C ASP A 293 -3.15 7.44 26.31
N LYS A 294 -3.88 6.75 25.43
CA LYS A 294 -4.12 5.32 25.56
C LYS A 294 -3.00 4.53 24.90
N GLU A 295 -2.47 3.60 25.66
CA GLU A 295 -1.46 2.65 25.21
C GLU A 295 -2.04 1.24 25.18
N LYS A 296 -1.69 0.49 24.13
CA LYS A 296 -1.93 -0.94 24.05
C LYS A 296 -0.59 -1.65 23.94
N HIS A 297 -0.32 -2.50 24.93
CA HIS A 297 0.87 -3.34 24.96
C HIS A 297 1.03 -4.10 23.64
N THR A 298 2.24 -4.07 23.09
CA THR A 298 2.60 -4.71 21.83
C THR A 298 3.92 -5.44 22.03
N ARG A 299 3.91 -6.76 21.88
CA ARG A 299 5.13 -7.57 22.01
C ARG A 299 6.09 -7.29 20.86
N GLY A 300 5.53 -7.07 19.68
CA GLY A 300 6.24 -6.68 18.46
C GLY A 300 5.31 -6.73 17.24
N TYR A 301 5.88 -6.56 16.06
CA TYR A 301 5.13 -6.62 14.80
C TYR A 301 6.00 -7.07 13.64
N PHE A 302 5.35 -7.46 12.56
CA PHE A 302 6.02 -7.88 11.33
C PHE A 302 5.31 -7.41 10.08
N THR A 303 6.08 -7.21 9.01
CA THR A 303 5.54 -6.87 7.68
C THR A 303 4.75 -8.05 7.11
N MET A 304 3.59 -7.80 6.53
CA MET A 304 2.75 -8.79 5.88
C MET A 304 2.73 -8.54 4.37
N PRO A 305 2.67 -9.61 3.55
CA PRO A 305 2.60 -9.46 2.11
C PRO A 305 1.27 -8.84 1.69
N TYR A 306 1.33 -8.07 0.60
CA TYR A 306 0.18 -7.45 -0.03
C TYR A 306 0.30 -7.61 -1.54
N GLU A 307 -0.80 -7.98 -2.19
CA GLU A 307 -0.90 -8.00 -3.65
C GLU A 307 -2.13 -7.19 -4.06
N PRO A 308 -1.98 -6.18 -4.92
CA PRO A 308 -3.11 -5.36 -5.37
C PRO A 308 -4.15 -6.18 -6.13
N ILE A 309 -5.43 -5.91 -5.89
CA ILE A 309 -6.56 -6.37 -6.69
C ILE A 309 -7.39 -5.15 -7.09
N VAL A 310 -7.71 -5.01 -8.37
CA VAL A 310 -8.63 -3.94 -8.81
C VAL A 310 -10.00 -4.16 -8.16
N PRO A 311 -10.55 -3.21 -7.36
CA PRO A 311 -11.84 -3.39 -6.74
C PRO A 311 -12.95 -3.59 -7.79
N PRO A 312 -13.98 -4.41 -7.54
CA PRO A 312 -15.15 -4.47 -8.41
C PRO A 312 -15.82 -3.09 -8.59
N ALA A 313 -16.44 -2.85 -9.75
CA ALA A 313 -17.13 -1.58 -10.04
C ALA A 313 -18.32 -1.33 -9.10
N ILE A 314 -19.07 -2.37 -8.76
CA ILE A 314 -20.25 -2.32 -7.89
C ILE A 314 -19.93 -3.07 -6.60
N LEU A 315 -19.80 -2.32 -5.50
CA LEU A 315 -19.59 -2.87 -4.16
C LEU A 315 -20.65 -2.39 -3.16
N ASP A 316 -21.32 -1.27 -3.43
CA ASP A 316 -22.27 -0.60 -2.53
C ASP A 316 -23.75 -0.97 -2.77
N ASP A 317 -24.01 -2.12 -3.37
CA ASP A 317 -25.37 -2.63 -3.49
C ASP A 317 -25.86 -3.24 -2.15
N ASP A 318 -26.65 -2.46 -1.44
CA ASP A 318 -27.28 -2.80 -0.16
C ASP A 318 -28.68 -3.42 -0.31
N THR A 319 -29.13 -3.73 -1.54
CA THR A 319 -30.47 -4.35 -1.76
C THR A 319 -30.68 -5.64 -0.95
N ALA A 320 -29.59 -6.30 -0.51
CA ALA A 320 -29.64 -7.48 0.33
C ALA A 320 -29.78 -7.22 1.85
N SER A 321 -29.53 -5.99 2.36
CA SER A 321 -29.54 -5.70 3.81
C SER A 321 -30.84 -5.12 4.35
N ASP A 322 -31.65 -4.46 3.53
CA ASP A 322 -32.82 -3.71 4.01
C ASP A 322 -34.02 -4.60 4.40
N GLU A 323 -34.06 -5.86 3.98
CA GLU A 323 -35.18 -6.76 4.29
C GLU A 323 -35.13 -7.40 5.68
N LYS A 324 -33.98 -7.43 6.36
CA LYS A 324 -33.82 -8.15 7.64
C LYS A 324 -33.79 -7.27 8.90
N GLU A 325 -33.45 -5.97 8.79
CA GLU A 325 -33.41 -5.08 9.97
C GLU A 325 -34.79 -4.51 10.37
N LYS A 326 -35.84 -4.66 9.53
CA LYS A 326 -37.22 -4.28 9.90
C LYS A 326 -37.98 -5.32 10.73
N ARG A 327 -37.36 -6.44 11.10
CA ARG A 327 -38.03 -7.56 11.79
C ARG A 327 -37.34 -8.02 13.09
N SER A 328 -36.43 -7.24 13.68
CA SER A 328 -35.79 -7.58 14.96
C SER A 328 -35.97 -6.50 16.00
#